data_AF-A0A9E1PYL8-F1
#
_entry.id   AF-A0A9E1PYL8-F1
#
_cell.length_a   1.000
_cell.length_b   1.000
_cell.length_c   1.000
_cell.angle_alpha   90.00
_cell.angle_beta   90.00
_cell.angle_gamma   90.00
#
_symmetry.space_group_name_H-M   'P 1'
#
loop_
_entity.id
_entity.type
_entity.pdbx_description
1 polymer ?
#
loop_
_entity_poly.entity_id
_entity_poly.type
_entity_poly.pdbx_seq_one_letter_code
_entity_poly.pdbx_strand_id
1 'polypeptide(L)' 'RLWEDPRVLITPHNSGATDIGNRRTIELFCRNLEAYRDGGDMENRIDWDLWY' A
#
# COMPACT_ATOMS: atom_id res chain seq x y z
N ARG A 1 -17.91 11.43 19.54
CA ARG A 1 -16.61 10.71 19.50
C ARG A 1 -16.78 9.54 18.52
N LEU A 2 -15.87 9.34 17.56
CA LEU A 2 -16.05 8.35 16.47
C LEU A 2 -16.34 6.93 17.00
N TRP A 3 -15.61 6.50 18.03
CA TRP A 3 -15.68 5.17 18.63
C TRP A 3 -16.97 4.87 19.41
N GLU A 4 -17.77 5.89 19.71
CA GLU A 4 -18.99 5.76 20.53
C GLU A 4 -20.27 5.93 19.69
N ASP A 5 -20.17 6.22 18.38
CA ASP A 5 -21.33 6.46 17.51
C ASP A 5 -21.92 5.14 16.99
N PRO A 6 -23.17 4.76 17.36
CA PRO A 6 -23.76 3.49 16.98
C PRO A 6 -24.10 3.37 15.49
N ARG A 7 -24.01 4.46 14.73
CA ARG A 7 -24.22 4.47 13.26
C ARG A 7 -22.95 4.11 12.50
N VAL A 8 -21.81 4.02 13.17
CA VAL A 8 -20.50 3.78 12.55
C VAL A 8 -20.04 2.36 12.84
N LEU A 9 -19.86 1.57 11.78
CA LEU A 9 -19.18 0.28 11.86
C LEU A 9 -17.68 0.51 11.71
N ILE A 10 -16.90 0.15 12.73
CA ILE A 10 -15.44 0.24 12.70
C ILE A 10 -14.88 -1.17 12.60
N THR A 11 -14.05 -1.40 11.59
CA THR A 11 -13.29 -2.64 11.47
C THR A 11 -11.81 -2.37 11.75
N PRO A 12 -11.05 -3.39 12.17
CA PRO A 12 -9.60 -3.31 12.20
C PRO A 12 -9.03 -2.90 10.82
N HIS A 13 -7.82 -2.36 10.81
CA HIS A 13 -7.12 -2.01 9.58
C HIS A 13 -6.54 -3.27 8.90
N ASN A 14 -7.41 -4.15 8.43
CA ASN A 14 -7.05 -5.44 7.84
C ASN A 14 -7.79 -5.77 6.54
N SER A 15 -8.58 -4.84 5.99
CA SER A 15 -9.31 -5.05 4.73
C SER A 15 -8.40 -5.34 3.54
N GLY A 16 -7.17 -4.80 3.54
CA GLY A 16 -6.15 -5.07 2.52
C GLY A 16 -5.22 -6.25 2.86
N ALA A 17 -5.24 -6.74 4.10
CA ALA A 17 -4.33 -7.78 4.60
C ALA A 17 -4.80 -9.19 4.19
N THR A 18 -5.00 -9.37 2.89
CA THR A 18 -5.36 -10.64 2.26
C THR A 18 -4.11 -11.30 1.68
N ASP A 19 -4.11 -12.63 1.53
CA ASP A 19 -2.97 -13.34 0.94
C ASP A 19 -2.62 -12.82 -0.47
N ILE A 20 -3.64 -12.52 -1.27
CA ILE A 20 -3.49 -11.98 -2.62
C ILE A 20 -2.89 -10.56 -2.57
N GLY A 21 -3.41 -9.69 -1.71
CA GLY A 21 -2.90 -8.33 -1.53
C GLY A 21 -1.46 -8.29 -1.02
N ASN A 22 -1.15 -9.14 -0.04
CA ASN A 22 0.19 -9.28 0.53
C ASN A 22 1.19 -9.78 -0.53
N ARG A 23 0.83 -10.82 -1.29
CA ARG A 23 1.66 -11.34 -2.37
C ARG A 23 2.01 -10.26 -3.39
N ARG A 24 1.00 -9.55 -3.91
CA ARG A 24 1.21 -8.47 -4.88
C ARG A 24 2.12 -7.36 -4.33
N THR A 25 1.92 -7.00 -3.06
CA THR A 25 2.72 -5.97 -2.39
C THR A 25 4.18 -6.38 -2.26
N ILE A 26 4.44 -7.64 -1.86
CA ILE A 26 5.79 -8.19 -1.74
C ILE A 26 6.47 -8.26 -3.11
N GLU A 27 5.77 -8.76 -4.12
CA GLU A 27 6.32 -8.84 -5.49
C GLU A 27 6.70 -7.46 -6.04
N LEU A 28 5.86 -6.45 -5.85
CA LEU A 28 6.16 -5.06 -6.23
C LEU A 28 7.36 -4.50 -5.46
N PHE A 29 7.43 -4.75 -4.15
CA PHE A 29 8.56 -4.34 -3.33
C PHE A 29 9.88 -4.93 -3.84
N CYS A 30 9.93 -6.22 -4.16
CA CYS A 30 11.13 -6.86 -4.66
C CYS A 30 11.60 -6.25 -6.01
N ARG A 31 10.68 -6.03 -6.96
CA ARG A 31 11.02 -5.40 -8.25
C ARG A 31 11.57 -3.99 -8.09
N ASN A 32 10.97 -3.20 -7.21
CA ASN A 32 11.47 -1.85 -6.92
C ASN A 32 12.81 -1.87 -6.18
N LEU A 33 13.05 -2.85 -5.31
CA LEU A 33 14.32 -2.99 -4.61
C LEU A 33 15.45 -3.28 -5.60
N GLU A 34 15.20 -4.14 -6.58
CA GLU A 34 16.13 -4.42 -7.68
C GLU A 34 16.38 -3.16 -8.52
N ALA A 35 15.30 -2.47 -8.96
CA ALA A 35 15.41 -1.23 -9.71
C ALA A 35 16.20 -0.16 -8.95
N TYR A 36 15.92 0.02 -7.65
CA TYR A 36 16.63 0.97 -6.79
C TYR A 36 18.12 0.65 -6.69
N ARG A 37 18.49 -0.63 -6.50
CA ARG A 37 19.89 -1.06 -6.43
C ARG A 37 20.62 -0.79 -7.75
N ASP A 38 19.93 -0.97 -8.87
CA ASP A 38 20.52 -0.85 -10.21
C ASP A 38 20.43 0.59 -10.75
N GLY A 39 19.90 1.54 -9.97
CA GLY A 39 19.74 2.95 -10.35
C GLY A 39 18.62 3.21 -11.37
N GLY A 40 17.72 2.25 -11.56
CA GLY A 40 16.55 2.32 -12.42
C GLY A 40 15.35 2.99 -11.78
N ASP A 41 14.25 3.08 -12.54
CA ASP A 41 13.00 3.70 -12.07
C ASP A 41 12.07 2.67 -11.41
N MET A 42 11.38 3.08 -10.36
CA MET A 42 10.49 2.24 -9.57
C MET A 42 9.04 2.33 -10.09
N GLU A 43 8.35 1.20 -10.17
CA GLU A 43 7.02 1.07 -10.80
C GLU A 43 5.93 1.93 -10.16
N ASN A 44 6.00 2.16 -8.85
CA ASN A 44 4.98 2.87 -8.08
C ASN A 44 5.54 4.13 -7.40
N ARG A 45 6.45 4.82 -8.08
CA ARG A 45 6.97 6.09 -7.59
C ARG A 45 5.83 7.12 -7.52
N ILE A 46 5.66 7.72 -6.34
CA ILE A 46 4.68 8.79 -6.14
C ILE A 46 5.11 10.02 -6.95
N ASP A 47 4.19 10.54 -7.75
CA ASP A 47 4.33 11.86 -8.34
C ASP A 47 3.83 12.89 -7.31
N TRP A 48 4.74 13.74 -6.82
CA TRP A 48 4.43 14.73 -5.79
C TRP A 48 3.68 15.94 -6.33
N ASP A 49 3.72 16.20 -7.64
CA ASP A 49 2.97 17.27 -8.27
C ASP A 49 1.51 16.83 -8.49
N LEU A 50 1.31 15.53 -8.77
CA LEU A 50 0.00 14.94 -9.03
C LEU A 50 -0.66 14.29 -7.81
N TRP A 51 0.10 14.07 -6.73
CA TRP A 51 -0.31 13.41 -5.49
C TRP A 51 -0.83 11.97 -5.66
N TYR A 52 -0.35 11.26 -6.69
CA TYR A 52 -0.62 9.83 -6.89
C TYR A 52 0.58 9.08 -7.45
#